data_AF-A0A8C9Q7K3-F1
#
_entry.id   AF-A0A8C9Q7K3-F1
#
_cell.length_a   1.000
_cell.length_b   1.000
_cell.length_c   1.000
_cell.angle_alpha   90.00
_cell.angle_beta   90.00
_cell.angle_gamma   90.00
#
_symmetry.space_group_name_H-M   'P 1'
#
loop_
_entity.id
_entity.type
_entity.pdbx_description
1 polymer ?
#
loop_
_entity_poly.entity_id
_entity_poly.type
_entity_poly.pdbx_seq_one_letter_code
_entity_poly.pdbx_strand_id
1 'polypeptide(L)'
;HKLKSTQKDKVRQFMACTQAGERAAIYCLTQSEWKLDEATASFFQTPDVFHRESMRDAVDQRKLEQLYGRYKDPQDGDRIGIDGIQQFCDDLRLDPTSISVLVIAWKFRDTTWYLSRKEFMDGMTELGCDSTEKLRTLLPSLEQELQDSVKFKDFYQFTFTFAKNPGQKGLGTSQKINSTGHLEPSARFWKHDCR
;
A
#
# COMPACT_ATOMS: atom_id res chain seq x y z
N HIS A 1 16.52 24.33 3.54
CA HIS A 1 17.19 25.38 2.72
C HIS A 1 16.14 26.21 1.99
N LYS A 2 16.29 27.54 1.94
CA LYS A 2 15.34 28.46 1.29
C LYS A 2 15.71 28.58 -0.20
N LEU A 3 14.76 28.32 -1.11
CA LEU A 3 14.98 28.40 -2.55
C LEU A 3 15.23 29.84 -3.02
N LYS A 4 16.13 30.02 -3.98
CA LYS A 4 16.37 31.30 -4.70
C LYS A 4 15.13 31.69 -5.52
N SER A 5 14.98 32.97 -5.87
CA SER A 5 13.82 33.42 -6.67
C SER A 5 13.70 32.65 -8.00
N THR A 6 14.81 32.54 -8.73
CA THR A 6 14.88 31.82 -10.01
C THR A 6 14.54 30.33 -9.89
N GLN A 7 14.82 29.73 -8.73
CA GLN A 7 14.47 28.34 -8.44
C GLN A 7 12.96 28.19 -8.21
N LYS A 8 12.34 29.13 -7.48
CA LYS A 8 10.88 29.15 -7.27
C LYS A 8 10.10 29.31 -8.57
N ASP A 9 10.59 30.15 -9.49
CA ASP A 9 9.95 30.33 -10.79
C ASP A 9 9.97 29.03 -11.61
N LYS A 10 11.10 28.32 -11.59
CA LYS A 10 11.21 26.99 -12.23
C LYS A 10 10.29 25.95 -11.59
N VAL A 11 10.15 25.94 -10.26
CA VAL A 11 9.19 25.06 -9.57
C VAL A 11 7.76 25.34 -10.04
N ARG A 12 7.36 26.61 -10.14
CA ARG A 12 6.03 26.99 -10.64
C ARG A 12 5.80 26.56 -12.09
N GLN A 13 6.78 26.79 -12.97
CA GLN A 13 6.70 26.38 -14.37
C GLN A 13 6.63 24.87 -14.51
N PHE A 14 7.44 24.12 -13.75
CA PHE A 14 7.40 22.66 -13.73
C PHE A 14 6.01 22.15 -13.32
N MET A 15 5.49 22.63 -12.18
CA MET A 15 4.15 22.23 -11.70
C MET A 15 3.05 22.57 -12.71
N ALA A 16 3.15 23.70 -13.41
CA ALA A 16 2.19 24.07 -14.45
C ALA A 16 2.20 23.09 -15.63
N CYS A 17 3.38 22.64 -16.06
CA CYS A 17 3.54 21.72 -17.19
C CYS A 17 3.23 20.27 -16.85
N THR A 18 3.57 19.81 -15.64
CA THR A 18 3.50 18.39 -15.25
C THR A 18 2.34 18.05 -14.33
N GLN A 19 1.67 19.06 -13.75
CA GLN A 19 0.67 18.92 -12.69
C GLN A 19 1.20 18.20 -11.43
N ALA A 20 2.53 18.11 -11.27
CA ALA A 20 3.17 17.53 -10.10
C ALA A 20 3.04 18.43 -8.86
N GLY A 21 3.15 17.82 -7.68
CA GLY A 21 3.23 18.55 -6.42
C GLY A 21 4.54 19.34 -6.26
N GLU A 22 4.54 20.31 -5.35
CA GLU A 22 5.69 21.21 -5.14
C GLU A 22 6.95 20.45 -4.70
N ARG A 23 6.82 19.42 -3.86
CA ARG A 23 7.96 18.61 -3.41
C ARG A 23 8.57 17.79 -4.54
N ALA A 24 7.74 17.10 -5.33
CA ALA A 24 8.17 16.37 -6.51
C ALA A 24 8.87 17.31 -7.50
N ALA A 25 8.30 18.49 -7.77
CA ALA A 25 8.91 19.50 -8.63
C ALA A 25 10.30 19.94 -8.12
N ILE A 26 10.44 20.16 -6.80
CA ILE A 26 11.74 20.49 -6.20
C ILE A 26 12.73 19.33 -6.32
N TYR A 27 12.28 18.09 -6.10
CA TYR A 27 13.12 16.90 -6.23
C TYR A 27 13.64 16.73 -7.66
N CYS A 28 12.75 16.73 -8.68
CA CYS A 28 13.13 16.65 -10.09
C CYS A 28 14.12 17.74 -10.49
N LEU A 29 13.79 19.00 -10.16
CA LEU A 29 14.64 20.14 -10.50
C LEU A 29 15.98 20.07 -9.78
N THR A 30 16.05 19.49 -8.57
CA THR A 30 17.33 19.31 -7.89
C THR A 30 18.19 18.25 -8.58
N GLN A 31 17.60 17.15 -9.04
CA GLN A 31 18.32 16.09 -9.76
C GLN A 31 18.79 16.50 -11.15
N SER A 32 18.03 17.38 -11.83
CA SER A 32 18.38 17.90 -13.16
C SER A 32 19.16 19.22 -13.11
N GLU A 33 19.87 19.51 -12.01
CA GLU A 33 20.66 20.74 -11.85
C GLU A 33 19.88 22.03 -12.16
N TRP A 34 18.60 22.04 -11.83
CA TRP A 34 17.62 23.09 -12.09
C TRP A 34 17.36 23.37 -13.57
N LYS A 35 17.58 22.41 -14.46
CA LYS A 35 17.23 22.52 -15.89
C LYS A 35 15.80 22.02 -16.09
N LEU A 36 14.91 22.94 -16.48
CA LEU A 36 13.47 22.67 -16.56
C LEU A 36 13.16 21.61 -17.62
N ASP A 37 13.76 21.70 -18.80
CA ASP A 37 13.49 20.78 -19.92
C ASP A 37 13.94 19.35 -19.59
N GLU A 38 15.13 19.19 -19.01
CA GLU A 38 15.65 17.88 -18.58
C GLU A 38 14.77 17.27 -17.47
N ALA A 39 14.39 18.07 -16.47
CA ALA A 39 13.51 17.62 -15.40
C ALA A 39 12.14 17.17 -15.94
N THR A 40 11.59 17.93 -16.88
CA THR A 40 10.27 17.66 -17.46
C THR A 40 10.31 16.42 -18.35
N ALA A 41 11.37 16.24 -19.15
CA ALA A 41 11.58 15.03 -19.93
C ALA A 41 11.73 13.79 -19.03
N SER A 42 12.52 13.88 -17.96
CA SER A 42 12.65 12.80 -16.97
C SER A 42 11.32 12.50 -16.28
N PHE A 43 10.50 13.51 -16.02
CA PHE A 43 9.17 13.34 -15.43
C PHE A 43 8.27 12.44 -16.28
N PHE A 44 8.19 12.73 -17.57
CA PHE A 44 7.37 11.97 -18.51
C PHE A 44 7.94 10.58 -18.83
N GLN A 45 9.24 10.37 -18.66
CA GLN A 45 9.87 9.06 -18.85
C GLN A 45 9.72 8.11 -17.66
N THR A 46 9.37 8.61 -16.46
CA THR A 46 9.30 7.78 -15.23
C THR A 46 8.00 7.99 -14.43
N PRO A 47 6.81 7.81 -15.04
CA PRO A 47 5.53 8.15 -14.43
C PRO A 47 5.26 7.47 -13.07
N ASP A 48 5.76 6.25 -12.86
CA ASP A 48 5.56 5.50 -11.60
C ASP A 48 6.20 6.17 -10.38
N VAL A 49 7.39 6.76 -10.52
CA VAL A 49 8.10 7.41 -9.41
C VAL A 49 7.32 8.64 -8.95
N PHE A 50 6.77 9.39 -9.89
CA PHE A 50 6.04 10.63 -9.59
C PHE A 50 4.62 10.38 -9.10
N HIS A 51 3.96 9.32 -9.57
CA HIS A 51 2.72 8.88 -8.96
C HIS A 51 2.94 8.57 -7.47
N ARG A 52 4.01 7.84 -7.13
CA ARG A 52 4.36 7.53 -5.74
C ARG A 52 4.70 8.76 -4.90
N GLU A 53 5.43 9.73 -5.46
CA GLU A 53 5.68 11.00 -4.77
C GLU A 53 4.41 11.83 -4.55
N SER A 54 3.52 11.87 -5.54
CA SER A 54 2.22 12.55 -5.42
C SER A 54 1.34 11.92 -4.33
N MET A 55 1.29 10.59 -4.27
CA MET A 55 0.59 9.87 -3.20
C MET A 55 1.19 10.19 -1.82
N ARG A 56 2.52 10.31 -1.72
CA ARG A 56 3.19 10.70 -0.48
C ARG A 56 2.85 12.12 -0.03
N ASP A 57 2.66 13.05 -0.97
CA ASP A 57 2.25 14.43 -0.67
C ASP A 57 0.77 14.52 -0.26
N ALA A 58 -0.08 13.61 -0.74
CA ALA A 58 -1.49 13.53 -0.37
C ALA A 58 -1.76 13.02 1.06
N VAL A 59 -0.73 12.48 1.71
CA VAL A 59 -0.81 11.81 3.02
C VAL A 59 -0.30 12.71 4.13
N ASP A 60 -1.19 13.02 5.08
CA ASP A 60 -0.78 13.67 6.33
C ASP A 60 -0.09 12.66 7.24
N GLN A 61 1.24 12.74 7.30
CA GLN A 61 2.10 11.86 8.09
C GLN A 61 1.73 11.86 9.59
N ARG A 62 1.20 12.96 10.14
CA ARG A 62 0.80 13.00 11.55
C ARG A 62 -0.49 12.23 11.79
N LYS A 63 -1.46 12.33 10.88
CA LYS A 63 -2.70 11.54 10.94
C LYS A 63 -2.40 10.06 10.75
N LEU A 64 -1.51 9.73 9.82
CA LEU A 64 -1.10 8.35 9.58
C LEU A 64 -0.41 7.73 10.82
N GLU A 65 0.45 8.50 11.50
CA GLU A 65 1.06 8.03 12.76
C GLU A 65 0.03 7.82 13.88
N GLN A 66 -0.95 8.72 14.01
CA GLN A 66 -2.05 8.56 14.96
C GLN A 66 -2.91 7.34 14.65
N LEU A 67 -3.16 7.09 13.37
CA LEU A 67 -3.88 5.92 12.91
C LEU A 67 -3.12 4.63 13.23
N TYR A 68 -1.81 4.58 12.95
CA TYR A 68 -0.96 3.46 13.36
C TYR A 68 -1.02 3.24 14.88
N GLY A 69 -0.96 4.32 15.66
CA GLY A 69 -1.07 4.28 17.12
C GLY A 69 -2.37 3.69 17.66
N ARG A 70 -3.44 3.64 16.86
CA ARG A 70 -4.72 3.00 17.22
C ARG A 70 -4.66 1.48 17.14
N TYR A 71 -3.82 0.93 16.26
CA TYR A 71 -3.76 -0.51 15.98
C TYR A 71 -2.49 -1.20 16.49
N LYS A 72 -1.44 -0.45 16.82
CA LYS A 72 -0.17 -1.02 17.28
C LYS A 72 -0.36 -1.89 18.54
N ASP A 73 0.46 -2.92 18.65
CA ASP A 73 0.49 -3.79 19.82
C ASP A 73 0.97 -2.98 21.06
N PRO A 74 0.21 -3.00 22.18
CA PRO A 74 0.62 -2.32 23.41
C PRO A 74 1.96 -2.82 23.99
N GLN A 75 2.33 -4.07 23.71
CA GLN A 75 3.56 -4.70 24.16
C GLN A 75 4.72 -4.51 23.16
N ASP A 76 4.42 -4.27 21.88
CA ASP A 76 5.40 -4.06 20.82
C ASP A 76 4.96 -2.94 19.87
N GLY A 77 5.48 -1.74 20.11
CA GLY A 77 5.09 -0.54 19.37
C GLY A 77 5.53 -0.49 17.91
N ASP A 78 6.29 -1.48 17.41
CA ASP A 78 6.76 -1.55 16.03
C ASP A 78 5.98 -2.55 15.16
N ARG A 79 4.93 -3.17 15.70
CA ARG A 79 4.00 -4.03 14.94
C ARG A 79 2.54 -3.84 15.34
N ILE A 80 1.66 -4.22 14.44
CA ILE A 80 0.23 -4.41 14.65
C ILE A 80 0.02 -5.93 14.75
N GLY A 81 -0.36 -6.40 15.94
CA GLY A 81 -0.70 -7.79 16.19
C GLY A 81 -2.11 -8.15 15.69
N ILE A 82 -2.54 -9.37 15.98
CA ILE A 82 -3.83 -9.92 15.53
C ILE A 82 -5.01 -9.05 15.99
N ASP A 83 -5.01 -8.61 17.25
CA ASP A 83 -6.07 -7.73 17.80
C ASP A 83 -6.15 -6.39 17.04
N GLY A 84 -4.99 -5.84 16.68
CA GLY A 84 -4.89 -4.60 15.91
C GLY A 84 -5.38 -4.78 14.47
N ILE A 85 -5.07 -5.91 13.83
CA ILE A 85 -5.57 -6.26 12.49
C ILE A 85 -7.09 -6.45 12.52
N GLN A 86 -7.64 -7.11 13.55
CA GLN A 86 -9.09 -7.27 13.71
C GLN A 86 -9.77 -5.91 13.84
N GLN A 87 -9.28 -5.05 14.72
CA GLN A 87 -9.81 -3.70 14.89
C GLN A 87 -9.71 -2.86 13.60
N PHE A 88 -8.63 -3.04 12.83
CA PHE A 88 -8.46 -2.38 11.53
C PHE A 88 -9.50 -2.87 10.51
N CYS A 89 -9.77 -4.19 10.44
CA CYS A 89 -10.82 -4.74 9.59
C CYS A 89 -12.21 -4.23 9.99
N ASP A 90 -12.49 -4.16 11.29
CA ASP A 90 -13.76 -3.66 11.83
C ASP A 90 -13.97 -2.18 11.48
N ASP A 91 -12.94 -1.34 11.63
CA ASP A 91 -13.00 0.09 11.27
C ASP A 91 -13.20 0.28 9.75
N LEU A 92 -12.62 -0.62 8.94
CA LEU A 92 -12.84 -0.67 7.49
C LEU A 92 -14.22 -1.27 7.11
N ARG A 93 -14.91 -1.90 8.05
CA ARG A 93 -16.16 -2.65 7.86
C ARG A 93 -16.01 -3.81 6.87
N LEU A 94 -14.89 -4.49 6.94
CA LEU A 94 -14.60 -5.66 6.11
C LEU A 94 -14.77 -6.94 6.91
N ASP A 95 -15.23 -7.97 6.21
CA ASP A 95 -15.11 -9.33 6.72
C ASP A 95 -13.62 -9.72 6.69
N PRO A 96 -13.02 -10.21 7.80
CA PRO A 96 -11.62 -10.65 7.85
C PRO A 96 -11.26 -11.75 6.83
N THR A 97 -12.24 -12.42 6.25
CA THR A 97 -12.09 -13.47 5.23
C THR A 97 -12.32 -12.96 3.80
N SER A 98 -12.66 -11.69 3.63
CA SER A 98 -12.94 -11.10 2.33
C SER A 98 -11.70 -10.98 1.45
N ILE A 99 -11.92 -10.99 0.12
CA ILE A 99 -10.87 -10.68 -0.86
C ILE A 99 -10.29 -9.27 -0.64
N SER A 100 -11.07 -8.33 -0.16
CA SER A 100 -10.64 -6.96 0.13
C SER A 100 -9.50 -6.93 1.16
N VAL A 101 -9.56 -7.77 2.18
CA VAL A 101 -8.47 -7.90 3.19
C VAL A 101 -7.21 -8.47 2.55
N LEU A 102 -7.33 -9.48 1.67
CA LEU A 102 -6.19 -10.01 0.92
C LEU A 102 -5.59 -8.97 -0.04
N VAL A 103 -6.42 -8.12 -0.66
CA VAL A 103 -5.97 -7.04 -1.53
C VAL A 103 -5.18 -6.00 -0.72
N ILE A 104 -5.64 -5.65 0.49
CA ILE A 104 -4.88 -4.76 1.38
C ILE A 104 -3.53 -5.38 1.73
N ALA A 105 -3.50 -6.63 2.18
CA ALA A 105 -2.27 -7.33 2.50
C ALA A 105 -1.30 -7.37 1.31
N TRP A 106 -1.81 -7.64 0.10
CA TRP A 106 -1.03 -7.62 -1.14
C TRP A 106 -0.44 -6.25 -1.42
N LYS A 107 -1.22 -5.17 -1.27
CA LYS A 107 -0.75 -3.80 -1.48
C LYS A 107 0.26 -3.36 -0.42
N PHE A 108 0.12 -3.82 0.82
CA PHE A 108 1.06 -3.52 1.90
C PHE A 108 2.32 -4.39 1.82
N ARG A 109 2.33 -5.38 0.92
CA ARG A 109 3.37 -6.40 0.79
C ARG A 109 3.60 -7.18 2.09
N ASP A 110 2.56 -7.28 2.92
CA ASP A 110 2.61 -8.00 4.18
C ASP A 110 2.68 -9.51 3.91
N THR A 111 3.67 -10.18 4.48
CA THR A 111 3.88 -11.62 4.28
C THR A 111 3.64 -12.44 5.54
N THR A 112 3.17 -11.80 6.61
CA THR A 112 3.07 -12.38 7.94
C THR A 112 1.68 -12.19 8.57
N TRP A 113 1.47 -12.82 9.73
CA TRP A 113 0.24 -12.71 10.52
C TRP A 113 0.20 -11.45 11.41
N TYR A 114 1.28 -10.67 11.40
CA TYR A 114 1.40 -9.36 12.04
C TYR A 114 1.89 -8.38 10.98
N LEU A 115 1.52 -7.11 11.14
CA LEU A 115 1.89 -6.07 10.19
C LEU A 115 2.93 -5.15 10.85
N SER A 116 4.12 -5.03 10.26
CA SER A 116 5.14 -4.14 10.83
C SER A 116 4.73 -2.67 10.66
N ARG A 117 5.29 -1.79 11.51
CA ARG A 117 5.13 -0.33 11.36
C ARG A 117 5.51 0.13 9.97
N LYS A 118 6.62 -0.41 9.43
CA LYS A 118 7.09 -0.03 8.10
C LYS A 118 6.08 -0.40 7.02
N GLU A 119 5.57 -1.63 7.01
CA GLU A 119 4.61 -2.08 5.99
C GLU A 119 3.30 -1.29 6.06
N PHE A 120 2.78 -1.02 7.27
CA PHE A 120 1.57 -0.20 7.42
C PHE A 120 1.78 1.22 6.90
N MET A 121 2.88 1.88 7.32
CA MET A 121 3.15 3.27 6.96
C MET A 121 3.46 3.43 5.47
N ASP A 122 4.27 2.52 4.91
CA ASP A 122 4.61 2.54 3.49
C ASP A 122 3.38 2.19 2.64
N GLY A 123 2.62 1.15 3.00
CA GLY A 123 1.41 0.74 2.27
C GLY A 123 0.34 1.81 2.23
N MET A 124 0.03 2.45 3.37
CA MET A 124 -0.91 3.57 3.42
C MET A 124 -0.40 4.77 2.62
N THR A 125 0.90 5.07 2.68
CA THR A 125 1.50 6.17 1.92
C THR A 125 1.46 5.91 0.40
N GLU A 126 1.78 4.70 -0.04
CA GLU A 126 1.73 4.31 -1.45
C GLU A 126 0.29 4.35 -2.00
N LEU A 127 -0.70 4.04 -1.16
CA LEU A 127 -2.11 4.17 -1.50
C LEU A 127 -2.68 5.60 -1.32
N GLY A 128 -1.86 6.57 -0.91
CA GLY A 128 -2.32 7.96 -0.71
C GLY A 128 -3.34 8.11 0.43
N CYS A 129 -3.34 7.17 1.38
CA CYS A 129 -4.31 7.09 2.46
C CYS A 129 -3.71 7.48 3.81
N ASP A 130 -4.41 8.32 4.56
CA ASP A 130 -4.05 8.74 5.94
C ASP A 130 -5.20 8.46 6.94
N SER A 131 -6.22 7.72 6.50
CA SER A 131 -7.45 7.39 7.23
C SER A 131 -8.07 6.11 6.66
N THR A 132 -8.84 5.39 7.49
CA THR A 132 -9.57 4.19 7.06
C THR A 132 -10.68 4.53 6.06
N GLU A 133 -11.27 5.73 6.12
CA GLU A 133 -12.29 6.17 5.16
C GLU A 133 -11.72 6.32 3.75
N LYS A 134 -10.52 6.92 3.62
CA LYS A 134 -9.84 7.03 2.32
C LYS A 134 -9.51 5.64 1.76
N LEU A 135 -8.95 4.75 2.59
CA LEU A 135 -8.64 3.40 2.18
C LEU A 135 -9.90 2.64 1.74
N ARG A 136 -10.98 2.70 2.53
CA ARG A 136 -12.26 2.06 2.20
C ARG A 136 -12.84 2.55 0.87
N THR A 137 -12.71 3.84 0.59
CA THR A 137 -13.17 4.43 -0.68
C THR A 137 -12.32 3.95 -1.87
N LEU A 138 -11.04 3.66 -1.64
CA LEU A 138 -10.11 3.18 -2.66
C LEU A 138 -10.26 1.69 -2.96
N LEU A 139 -10.71 0.87 -2.00
CA LEU A 139 -10.81 -0.59 -2.13
C LEU A 139 -11.48 -1.08 -3.41
N PRO A 140 -12.65 -0.56 -3.85
CA PRO A 140 -13.27 -1.00 -5.09
C PRO A 140 -12.37 -0.80 -6.32
N SER A 141 -11.57 0.28 -6.33
CA SER A 141 -10.60 0.52 -7.40
C SER A 141 -9.44 -0.47 -7.36
N LEU A 142 -8.96 -0.84 -6.17
CA LEU A 142 -7.88 -1.83 -6.01
C LEU A 142 -8.36 -3.23 -6.43
N GLU A 143 -9.61 -3.58 -6.15
CA GLU A 143 -10.21 -4.83 -6.62
C GLU A 143 -10.38 -4.85 -8.15
N GLN A 144 -10.73 -3.72 -8.76
CA GLN A 144 -10.77 -3.60 -10.23
C GLN A 144 -9.41 -3.82 -10.88
N GLU A 145 -8.31 -3.53 -10.20
CA GLU A 145 -6.97 -3.85 -10.72
C GLU A 145 -6.77 -5.35 -10.95
N LEU A 146 -7.51 -6.20 -10.23
CA LEU A 146 -7.46 -7.66 -10.42
C LEU A 146 -8.11 -8.14 -11.72
N GLN A 147 -8.77 -7.25 -12.48
CA GLN A 147 -9.21 -7.55 -13.84
C GLN A 147 -8.05 -7.57 -14.83
N ASP A 148 -6.93 -6.91 -14.49
CA ASP A 148 -5.71 -7.01 -15.27
C ASP A 148 -5.01 -8.36 -15.01
N SER A 149 -4.73 -9.09 -16.09
CA SER A 149 -4.20 -10.46 -15.98
C SER A 149 -2.79 -10.52 -15.36
N VAL A 150 -1.97 -9.48 -15.53
CA VAL A 150 -0.63 -9.40 -14.96
C VAL A 150 -0.72 -9.15 -13.45
N LYS A 151 -1.56 -8.19 -13.04
CA LYS A 151 -1.78 -7.86 -11.63
C LYS A 151 -2.46 -9.02 -10.89
N PHE A 152 -3.45 -9.67 -11.51
CA PHE A 152 -4.08 -10.85 -10.94
C PHE A 152 -3.06 -11.98 -10.70
N LYS A 153 -2.14 -12.20 -11.64
CA LYS A 153 -1.09 -13.20 -11.48
C LYS A 153 -0.15 -12.87 -10.30
N ASP A 154 0.25 -11.60 -10.14
CA ASP A 154 1.05 -11.14 -9.01
C ASP A 154 0.30 -11.34 -7.68
N PHE A 155 -0.95 -10.89 -7.62
CA PHE A 155 -1.84 -11.08 -6.47
C PHE A 155 -2.01 -12.56 -6.12
N TYR A 156 -2.27 -13.42 -7.11
CA TYR A 156 -2.42 -14.85 -6.90
C TYR A 156 -1.15 -15.49 -6.31
N GLN A 157 0.03 -15.16 -6.86
CA GLN A 157 1.30 -15.63 -6.33
C GLN A 157 1.56 -15.14 -4.90
N PHE A 158 1.19 -13.88 -4.61
CA PHE A 158 1.23 -13.34 -3.27
C PHE A 158 0.35 -14.15 -2.31
N THR A 159 -0.92 -14.39 -2.63
CA THR A 159 -1.84 -15.13 -1.76
C THR A 159 -1.36 -16.54 -1.44
N PHE A 160 -0.69 -17.21 -2.39
CA PHE A 160 -0.06 -18.51 -2.18
C PHE A 160 1.07 -18.45 -1.15
N THR A 161 1.86 -17.39 -1.18
CA THR A 161 2.96 -17.15 -0.23
C THR A 161 2.42 -16.75 1.13
N PHE A 162 1.42 -15.87 1.16
CA PHE A 162 0.73 -15.43 2.37
C PHE A 162 0.04 -16.58 3.10
N ALA A 163 -0.53 -17.54 2.35
CA ALA A 163 -1.14 -18.75 2.93
C ALA A 163 -0.11 -19.80 3.41
N LYS A 164 1.18 -19.60 3.15
CA LYS A 164 2.24 -20.56 3.48
C LYS A 164 2.86 -20.23 4.84
N ASN A 165 2.75 -21.16 5.79
CA ASN A 165 3.34 -20.98 7.13
C ASN A 165 4.88 -20.87 7.09
N PRO A 166 5.49 -19.98 7.90
CA PRO A 166 6.93 -19.93 8.06
C PRO A 166 7.41 -21.25 8.70
N GLY A 167 8.05 -22.10 7.91
CA GLY A 167 8.57 -23.42 8.34
C GLY A 167 8.12 -24.62 7.50
N GLN A 168 7.12 -24.48 6.63
CA GLN A 168 6.69 -25.57 5.72
C GLN A 168 7.37 -25.46 4.35
N LYS A 169 8.14 -26.49 3.94
CA LYS A 169 8.78 -26.57 2.61
C LYS A 169 7.82 -26.91 1.47
N GLY A 170 6.53 -27.13 1.72
CA GLY A 170 5.52 -27.35 0.69
C GLY A 170 4.12 -27.08 1.22
N LEU A 171 3.20 -26.66 0.34
CA LEU A 171 1.77 -26.72 0.65
C LEU A 171 1.41 -28.21 0.77
N GLY A 172 1.04 -28.64 1.97
CA GLY A 172 0.45 -29.97 2.15
C GLY A 172 -0.75 -30.10 1.23
N THR A 173 -0.72 -31.09 0.35
CA THR A 173 -1.73 -31.45 -0.64
C THR A 173 -3.11 -31.64 -0.01
N SER A 174 -3.84 -30.54 0.17
CA SER A 174 -5.28 -30.52 0.42
C SER A 174 -5.84 -29.14 0.08
N GLN A 175 -5.53 -28.65 -1.12
CA GLN A 175 -6.39 -27.69 -1.81
C GLN A 175 -7.27 -28.51 -2.75
N LYS A 176 -8.49 -28.84 -2.30
CA LYS A 176 -9.51 -29.38 -3.20
C LYS A 176 -10.11 -28.21 -3.97
N ILE A 177 -9.71 -28.09 -5.24
CA ILE A 177 -10.48 -27.35 -6.25
C ILE A 177 -11.88 -27.96 -6.32
N ASN A 178 -12.92 -27.16 -6.07
CA ASN A 178 -14.28 -27.56 -6.42
C ASN A 178 -14.48 -27.42 -7.93
N SER A 179 -15.49 -28.12 -8.47
CA SER A 179 -15.79 -28.20 -9.91
C SER A 179 -16.13 -26.86 -10.58
N THR A 180 -16.17 -25.76 -9.82
CA THR A 180 -16.52 -24.41 -10.28
C THR A 180 -15.34 -23.44 -10.33
N GLY A 181 -14.11 -23.89 -10.05
CA GLY A 181 -12.90 -23.07 -10.24
C GLY A 181 -12.73 -21.91 -9.24
N HIS A 182 -13.42 -21.96 -8.11
CA HIS A 182 -13.27 -20.98 -7.04
C HIS A 182 -12.16 -21.42 -6.09
N LEU A 183 -11.20 -20.55 -5.78
CA LEU A 183 -10.27 -20.77 -4.68
C LEU A 183 -11.04 -20.56 -3.37
N GLU A 184 -11.26 -21.63 -2.61
CA GLU A 184 -11.60 -21.47 -1.20
C GLU A 184 -10.39 -20.91 -0.45
N PRO A 185 -10.54 -19.78 0.28
CA PRO A 185 -9.54 -19.39 1.26
C PRO A 185 -9.32 -20.55 2.22
N SER A 186 -8.05 -20.88 2.49
CA SER A 186 -7.68 -21.94 3.42
C SER A 186 -8.44 -21.79 4.73
N ALA A 187 -9.27 -22.79 5.07
CA ALA A 187 -10.06 -22.91 6.29
C ALA A 187 -9.23 -22.98 7.60
N ARG A 188 -7.96 -22.58 7.56
CA ARG A 188 -7.05 -22.45 8.71
C ARG A 188 -6.69 -21.01 9.07
N PHE A 189 -7.26 -20.01 8.38
CA PHE A 189 -6.99 -18.60 8.69
C PHE A 189 -7.44 -18.18 10.10
N TRP A 190 -8.41 -18.88 10.72
CA TRP A 190 -8.95 -18.48 12.04
C TRP A 190 -9.34 -19.64 12.98
N LYS A 191 -8.83 -20.87 12.75
CA LYS A 191 -9.21 -22.04 13.58
C LYS A 191 -8.32 -22.30 14.80
N HIS A 192 -7.36 -21.42 15.09
CA HIS A 192 -6.61 -21.46 16.34
C HIS A 192 -6.89 -20.18 17.14
N ASP A 193 -7.46 -20.38 18.33
CA ASP A 193 -7.76 -19.43 19.41
C ASP A 193 -9.05 -18.62 19.36
N CYS A 194 -10.17 -19.29 19.05
CA CYS A 194 -11.41 -19.10 19.81
C CYS A 194 -11.61 -20.28 20.77
N ARG A 195 -10.85 -20.29 21.87
CA ARG A 195 -11.24 -20.99 23.09
C ARG A 195 -10.72 -20.24 24.31
#